data_AF-F7A3M3-F1
#
_entry.id   AF-F7A3M3-F1
#
_cell.length_a   1.000
_cell.length_b   1.000
_cell.length_c   1.000
_cell.angle_alpha   90.00
_cell.angle_beta   90.00
_cell.angle_gamma   90.00
#
_symmetry.space_group_name_H-M   'P 1'
#
loop_
_entity.id
_entity.type
_entity.pdbx_description
1 polymer ?
#
loop_
_entity_poly.entity_id
_entity_poly.type
_entity_poly.pdbx_seq_one_letter_code
_entity_poly.pdbx_strand_id
1 'polypeptide(L)'
;EVILKANTKNQKISWKGGVQVESRVLQHNAQFSNDQEEIRLDLAGSLDGQLWDLEAIFLPVYGKSLQELLQMDGKRQYLQASTSLLYTKNPNGYLLSLPVQELADRFIIPGIKLNDFSGVKIYKKLSTSPFALNLTMLPKVKFPGIDLLTQYSTPEGSSVPIFEATIPEIHLTVSQFTLPKSLPVGNTVFDLNKLANMIADVDLPSVTLPEQTIVIPPLEFSVPAGIFIPFFGELTARAGMASPLYNVTWSAGWKTKADHVETFLDSMCTSTLQFLEYALKVVETHKIEEDLLTYNIKGTLQHCDFNVEYNEDGLFKGLWDWQGEAHLDITSPALTDFHLYYKEDKTSLSASAASSTIGTVGLDSSTDDQSVELNVYFHPQSPPEKKLSIFKTEWRYKESDGERSHMLLNP
;
A
#
# COMPACT_ATOMS: atom_id res chain seq x y z
N GLU A 1 33.76 0.87 12.61
CA GLU A 1 34.48 0.74 11.33
C GLU A 1 33.55 1.13 10.18
N VAL A 2 34.01 1.96 9.25
CA VAL A 2 33.28 2.31 8.02
C VAL A 2 34.15 1.94 6.83
N ILE A 3 33.60 1.20 5.87
CA ILE A 3 34.27 0.77 4.65
C ILE A 3 33.47 1.29 3.46
N LEU A 4 34.13 2.02 2.56
CA LEU A 4 33.56 2.50 1.31
C LEU A 4 34.31 1.89 0.13
N LYS A 5 33.58 1.27 -0.79
CA LYS A 5 34.10 0.77 -2.08
C LYS A 5 33.17 1.28 -3.17
N ALA A 6 33.64 2.21 -4.00
CA ALA A 6 32.83 2.80 -5.06
C ALA A 6 33.61 2.90 -6.37
N ASN A 7 32.95 2.52 -7.46
CA ASN A 7 33.34 2.81 -8.84
C ASN A 7 32.08 3.17 -9.65
N THR A 8 32.22 3.42 -10.95
CA THR A 8 31.11 3.84 -11.83
C THR A 8 30.02 2.79 -12.00
N LYS A 9 30.31 1.51 -11.76
CA LYS A 9 29.36 0.40 -11.90
C LYS A 9 28.77 -0.05 -10.56
N ASN A 10 29.59 -0.10 -9.51
CA ASN A 10 29.26 -0.64 -8.21
C ASN A 10 29.64 0.34 -7.11
N GLN A 11 28.69 0.69 -6.26
CA GLN A 11 28.90 1.45 -5.04
C GLN A 11 28.46 0.63 -3.84
N LYS A 12 29.31 0.53 -2.83
CA LYS A 12 29.03 -0.19 -1.59
C LYS A 12 29.61 0.58 -0.41
N ILE A 13 28.77 0.85 0.57
CA ILE A 13 29.15 1.37 1.88
C ILE A 13 28.75 0.34 2.94
N SER A 14 29.63 0.13 3.90
CA SER A 14 29.38 -0.78 5.02
C SER A 14 29.85 -0.11 6.31
N TRP A 15 29.00 -0.13 7.31
CA TRP A 15 29.25 0.44 8.62
C TRP A 15 28.99 -0.63 9.67
N LYS A 16 30.00 -0.89 10.49
CA LYS A 16 29.92 -1.81 11.62
C LYS A 16 30.33 -1.08 12.88
N GLY A 17 29.58 -1.28 13.94
CA GLY A 17 29.88 -0.69 15.23
C GLY A 17 29.43 -1.61 16.35
N GLY A 18 30.04 -1.42 17.51
CA GLY A 18 29.62 -2.11 18.72
C GLY A 18 30.05 -1.32 19.94
N VAL A 19 29.27 -1.43 20.99
CA VAL A 19 29.53 -0.81 22.29
C VAL A 19 29.28 -1.87 23.36
N GLN A 20 30.20 -1.96 24.30
CA GLN A 20 30.04 -2.78 25.49
C GLN A 20 29.86 -1.84 26.69
N VAL A 21 28.76 -2.01 27.42
CA VAL A 21 28.47 -1.32 28.69
C VAL A 21 28.16 -2.39 29.73
N GLU A 22 28.99 -2.48 30.77
CA GLU A 22 28.90 -3.52 31.80
C GLU A 22 28.87 -4.95 31.19
N SER A 23 27.80 -5.71 31.47
CA SER A 23 27.57 -7.07 30.96
C SER A 23 26.81 -7.11 29.62
N ARG A 24 26.50 -5.94 29.04
CA ARG A 24 25.72 -5.82 27.79
C ARG A 24 26.61 -5.44 26.62
N VAL A 25 26.45 -6.15 25.51
CA VAL A 25 27.16 -5.90 24.24
C VAL A 25 26.14 -5.61 23.17
N LEU A 26 26.16 -4.38 22.64
CA LEU A 26 25.38 -3.98 21.47
C LEU A 26 26.29 -4.03 20.26
N GLN A 27 25.85 -4.70 19.19
CA GLN A 27 26.51 -4.69 17.89
C GLN A 27 25.50 -4.28 16.82
N HIS A 28 25.96 -3.54 15.81
CA HIS A 28 25.15 -3.19 14.66
C HIS A 28 26.00 -3.19 13.39
N ASN A 29 25.32 -3.46 12.29
CA ASN A 29 25.86 -3.44 10.94
C ASN A 29 24.82 -2.82 10.01
N ALA A 30 25.25 -1.90 9.18
CA ALA A 30 24.47 -1.36 8.08
C ALA A 30 25.30 -1.49 6.80
N GLN A 31 24.70 -2.02 5.75
CA GLN A 31 25.31 -2.10 4.44
C GLN A 31 24.34 -1.56 3.41
N PHE A 32 24.83 -0.64 2.58
CA PHE A 32 24.11 -0.17 1.42
C PHE A 32 24.95 -0.47 0.18
N SER A 33 24.35 -1.08 -0.84
CA SER A 33 24.98 -1.32 -2.13
C SER A 33 24.07 -0.95 -3.28
N ASN A 34 24.69 -0.52 -4.37
CA ASN A 34 24.04 -0.09 -5.60
C ASN A 34 24.91 -0.57 -6.76
N ASP A 35 24.35 -1.34 -7.67
CA ASP A 35 25.02 -1.76 -8.90
C ASP A 35 24.15 -1.48 -10.14
N GLN A 36 24.38 -2.14 -11.27
CA GLN A 36 23.61 -1.90 -12.49
C GLN A 36 22.19 -2.48 -12.43
N GLU A 37 21.96 -3.51 -11.61
CA GLU A 37 20.75 -4.32 -11.60
C GLU A 37 19.95 -4.15 -10.30
N GLU A 38 20.59 -3.83 -9.18
CA GLU A 38 19.95 -3.78 -7.87
C GLU A 38 20.47 -2.66 -6.96
N ILE A 39 19.61 -2.26 -6.03
CA ILE A 39 19.94 -1.48 -4.83
C ILE A 39 19.59 -2.36 -3.63
N ARG A 40 20.52 -2.52 -2.70
CA ARG A 40 20.33 -3.32 -1.49
C ARG A 40 20.64 -2.50 -0.25
N LEU A 41 19.77 -2.60 0.75
CA LEU A 41 19.97 -2.07 2.09
C LEU A 41 19.81 -3.21 3.10
N ASP A 42 20.92 -3.59 3.72
CA ASP A 42 20.95 -4.57 4.81
C ASP A 42 21.22 -3.86 6.13
N LEU A 43 20.34 -4.04 7.10
CA LEU A 43 20.50 -3.56 8.46
C LEU A 43 20.45 -4.76 9.40
N ALA A 44 21.38 -4.84 10.34
CA ALA A 44 21.38 -5.85 11.38
C ALA A 44 21.83 -5.25 12.71
N GLY A 45 21.22 -5.69 13.79
CA GLY A 45 21.58 -5.36 15.15
C GLY A 45 21.51 -6.60 16.02
N SER A 46 22.42 -6.70 16.97
CA SER A 46 22.34 -7.70 18.02
C SER A 46 22.65 -7.08 19.37
N LEU A 47 22.03 -7.63 20.40
CA LEU A 47 22.17 -7.22 21.78
C LEU A 47 22.34 -8.48 22.62
N ASP A 48 23.52 -8.63 23.22
CA ASP A 48 23.86 -9.69 24.17
C ASP A 48 23.85 -9.10 25.58
N GLY A 49 23.24 -9.81 26.54
CA GLY A 49 23.31 -9.48 27.96
C GLY A 49 22.09 -9.98 28.74
N GLN A 50 21.92 -9.52 29.98
CA GLN A 50 20.68 -9.74 30.74
C GLN A 50 19.68 -8.63 30.40
N LEU A 51 18.75 -8.90 29.48
CA LEU A 51 17.93 -7.88 28.81
C LEU A 51 16.57 -7.70 29.47
N TRP A 52 15.89 -8.80 29.80
CA TRP A 52 14.59 -8.78 30.44
C TRP A 52 14.63 -9.39 31.82
N ASP A 53 14.00 -8.70 32.77
CA ASP A 53 13.62 -9.22 34.08
C ASP A 53 12.28 -9.93 33.93
N LEU A 54 12.34 -11.26 33.76
CA LEU A 54 11.17 -12.10 33.50
C LEU A 54 10.56 -12.62 34.82
N GLU A 55 11.06 -12.18 35.98
CA GLU A 55 10.46 -12.48 37.29
C GLU A 55 9.04 -11.93 37.40
N ALA A 56 8.76 -10.81 36.74
CA ALA A 56 7.45 -10.16 36.75
C ALA A 56 6.35 -10.97 36.03
N ILE A 57 6.72 -11.93 35.16
CA ILE A 57 5.75 -12.79 34.46
C ILE A 57 5.57 -14.06 35.28
N PHE A 58 4.60 -14.04 36.19
CA PHE A 58 4.26 -15.20 37.01
C PHE A 58 3.25 -16.12 36.31
N LEU A 59 3.51 -17.43 36.29
CA LEU A 59 2.59 -18.44 35.76
C LEU A 59 1.91 -19.18 36.92
N PRO A 60 0.65 -18.84 37.28
CA PRO A 60 -0.01 -19.37 38.47
C PRO A 60 -0.14 -20.89 38.48
N VAL A 61 -0.30 -21.51 37.31
CA VAL A 61 -0.43 -22.97 37.15
C VAL A 61 0.81 -23.73 37.62
N TYR A 62 1.99 -23.13 37.46
CA TYR A 62 3.27 -23.74 37.82
C TYR A 62 3.83 -23.21 39.15
N GLY A 63 3.21 -22.19 39.75
CA GLY A 63 3.68 -21.55 40.96
C GLY A 63 5.08 -20.91 40.83
N LYS A 64 5.48 -20.55 39.60
CA LYS A 64 6.82 -20.08 39.25
C LYS A 64 6.75 -18.89 38.30
N SER A 65 7.76 -18.03 38.34
CA SER A 65 7.96 -17.02 37.30
C SER A 65 8.44 -17.66 36.00
N LEU A 66 8.25 -16.96 34.88
CA LEU A 66 8.75 -17.39 33.58
C LEU A 66 10.29 -17.51 33.60
N GLN A 67 10.97 -16.64 34.36
CA GLN A 67 12.40 -16.72 34.60
C GLN A 67 12.82 -18.02 35.30
N GLU A 68 12.11 -18.39 36.37
CA GLU A 68 12.36 -19.63 37.14
C GLU A 68 12.07 -20.88 36.30
N LEU A 69 10.98 -20.85 35.52
CA LEU A 69 10.57 -21.97 34.69
C LEU A 69 11.53 -22.21 33.52
N LEU A 70 12.05 -21.13 32.93
CA LEU A 70 13.05 -21.17 31.85
C LEU A 70 14.51 -21.19 32.39
N GLN A 71 14.70 -21.30 33.71
CA GLN A 71 16.01 -21.31 34.37
C GLN A 71 16.94 -20.20 33.86
N MET A 72 16.44 -18.98 33.73
CA MET A 72 17.15 -17.86 33.10
C MET A 72 17.98 -17.02 34.08
N ASP A 73 18.01 -17.36 35.36
CA ASP A 73 18.75 -16.65 36.41
C ASP A 73 20.24 -16.50 36.08
N GLY A 74 20.70 -15.25 35.94
CA GLY A 74 22.09 -14.92 35.64
C GLY A 74 22.59 -15.38 34.27
N LYS A 75 21.71 -15.85 33.38
CA LYS A 75 22.08 -16.35 32.05
C LYS A 75 21.99 -15.24 31.00
N ARG A 76 22.96 -15.21 30.07
CA ARG A 76 22.98 -14.27 28.95
C ARG A 76 21.85 -14.57 27.96
N GLN A 77 21.15 -13.53 27.56
CA GLN A 77 20.12 -13.53 26.52
C GLN A 77 20.72 -12.82 25.29
N TYR A 78 20.32 -13.28 24.11
CA TYR A 78 20.80 -12.76 22.85
C TYR A 78 19.62 -12.41 21.97
N LEU A 79 19.46 -11.11 21.68
CA LEU A 79 18.47 -10.62 20.73
C LEU A 79 19.19 -10.24 19.44
N GLN A 80 18.67 -10.68 18.30
CA GLN A 80 19.11 -10.24 16.99
C GLN A 80 17.92 -9.78 16.16
N ALA A 81 18.08 -8.69 15.44
CA ALA A 81 17.12 -8.22 14.46
C ALA A 81 17.88 -7.81 13.22
N SER A 82 17.39 -8.19 12.05
CA SER A 82 17.92 -7.75 10.77
C SER A 82 16.81 -7.53 9.76
N THR A 83 17.03 -6.65 8.82
CA THR A 83 16.14 -6.41 7.70
C THR A 83 16.99 -6.21 6.46
N SER A 84 16.52 -6.74 5.34
CA SER A 84 17.15 -6.64 4.05
C SER A 84 16.11 -6.16 3.05
N LEU A 85 16.34 -5.00 2.48
CA LEU A 85 15.56 -4.45 1.38
C LEU A 85 16.37 -4.59 0.10
N LEU A 86 15.84 -5.33 -0.86
CA LEU A 86 16.38 -5.50 -2.20
C LEU A 86 15.43 -4.86 -3.21
N TYR A 87 15.90 -3.81 -3.84
CA TYR A 87 15.25 -3.18 -4.96
C TYR A 87 15.94 -3.61 -6.25
N THR A 88 15.26 -4.40 -7.07
CA THR A 88 15.73 -4.71 -8.42
C THR A 88 15.35 -3.54 -9.33
N LYS A 89 16.34 -2.94 -10.00
CA LYS A 89 16.16 -1.88 -10.98
C LYS A 89 15.50 -2.48 -12.22
N ASN A 90 14.17 -2.49 -12.22
CA ASN A 90 13.39 -3.01 -13.33
C ASN A 90 12.75 -1.85 -14.11
N PRO A 91 12.88 -1.79 -15.45
CA PRO A 91 12.06 -0.88 -16.27
C PRO A 91 10.58 -1.29 -16.30
N ASN A 92 10.26 -2.53 -15.94
CA ASN A 92 8.90 -3.06 -15.89
C ASN A 92 8.30 -2.90 -14.47
N GLY A 93 7.00 -2.65 -14.41
CA GLY A 93 6.24 -2.42 -13.18
C GLY A 93 4.74 -2.38 -13.46
N TYR A 94 3.92 -2.26 -12.42
CA TYR A 94 2.48 -2.08 -12.59
C TYR A 94 2.16 -0.62 -12.85
N LEU A 95 1.57 -0.34 -14.01
CA LEU A 95 1.04 0.97 -14.34
C LEU A 95 -0.44 1.02 -13.94
N LEU A 96 -0.74 1.83 -12.92
CA LEU A 96 -2.11 2.23 -12.60
C LEU A 96 -2.39 3.56 -13.30
N SER A 97 -2.80 3.49 -14.56
CA SER A 97 -3.22 4.67 -15.33
C SER A 97 -4.67 5.03 -15.06
N LEU A 98 -4.98 6.32 -15.03
CA LEU A 98 -6.35 6.79 -15.07
C LEU A 98 -6.99 6.34 -16.40
N PRO A 99 -8.22 5.81 -16.39
CA PRO A 99 -8.92 5.51 -17.62
C PRO A 99 -9.27 6.84 -18.32
N VAL A 100 -8.59 7.18 -19.41
CA VAL A 100 -8.85 8.42 -20.16
C VAL A 100 -9.58 8.11 -21.44
N GLN A 101 -10.74 8.72 -21.66
CA GLN A 101 -11.46 8.70 -22.93
C GLN A 101 -11.21 10.00 -23.68
N GLU A 102 -10.64 9.90 -24.88
CA GLU A 102 -10.38 11.04 -25.73
C GLU A 102 -11.55 11.32 -26.69
N LEU A 103 -12.02 12.57 -26.70
CA LEU A 103 -12.99 13.10 -27.65
C LEU A 103 -12.34 14.20 -28.51
N ALA A 104 -13.09 14.70 -29.49
CA ALA A 104 -12.61 15.71 -30.42
C ALA A 104 -12.12 17.01 -29.73
N ASP A 105 -12.81 17.45 -28.67
CA ASP A 105 -12.56 18.71 -27.97
C ASP A 105 -12.06 18.56 -26.52
N ARG A 106 -12.09 17.35 -25.95
CA ARG A 106 -11.84 17.11 -24.53
C ARG A 106 -11.40 15.68 -24.20
N PHE A 107 -10.87 15.49 -23.01
CA PHE A 107 -10.62 14.21 -22.36
C PHE A 107 -11.61 14.01 -21.19
N ILE A 108 -12.07 12.77 -21.00
CA ILE A 108 -12.98 12.39 -19.90
C ILE A 108 -12.31 11.31 -19.06
N ILE A 109 -12.26 11.53 -17.74
CA ILE A 109 -11.85 10.53 -16.75
C ILE A 109 -13.11 10.02 -16.04
N PRO A 110 -13.64 8.83 -16.39
CA PRO A 110 -14.80 8.25 -15.74
C PRO A 110 -14.45 7.74 -14.33
N GLY A 111 -15.46 7.54 -13.49
CA GLY A 111 -15.31 6.93 -12.16
C GLY A 111 -15.00 7.88 -11.00
N ILE A 112 -14.59 9.12 -11.26
CA ILE A 112 -14.41 10.16 -10.21
C ILE A 112 -15.74 10.91 -10.01
N LYS A 113 -16.42 10.67 -8.88
CA LYS A 113 -17.62 11.42 -8.47
C LYS A 113 -17.22 12.62 -7.62
N LEU A 114 -17.36 13.82 -8.17
CA LEU A 114 -17.24 15.09 -7.44
C LEU A 114 -18.54 15.86 -7.68
N ASN A 115 -19.30 16.15 -6.61
CA ASN A 115 -20.50 16.98 -6.59
C ASN A 115 -21.36 16.92 -7.88
N ASP A 116 -22.03 15.78 -8.08
CA ASP A 116 -22.98 15.50 -9.18
C ASP A 116 -22.39 15.35 -10.59
N PHE A 117 -21.07 15.45 -10.78
CA PHE A 117 -20.43 15.17 -12.07
C PHE A 117 -20.03 13.68 -12.21
N SER A 118 -20.41 13.08 -13.33
CA SER A 118 -19.98 11.73 -13.75
C SER A 118 -18.61 11.79 -14.45
N GLY A 119 -17.56 12.12 -13.69
CA GLY A 119 -16.18 12.16 -14.18
C GLY A 119 -15.64 13.57 -14.44
N VAL A 120 -14.31 13.66 -14.52
CA VAL A 120 -13.57 14.91 -14.74
C VAL A 120 -13.42 15.15 -16.24
N LYS A 121 -13.70 16.39 -16.69
CA LYS A 121 -13.56 16.82 -18.09
C LYS A 121 -12.40 17.78 -18.24
N ILE A 122 -11.45 17.46 -19.11
CA ILE A 122 -10.28 18.29 -19.41
C ILE A 122 -10.38 18.72 -20.87
N TYR A 123 -10.45 20.01 -21.15
CA TYR A 123 -10.60 20.52 -22.52
C TYR A 123 -9.24 20.61 -23.22
N LYS A 124 -9.18 20.23 -24.50
CA LYS A 124 -7.95 20.33 -25.32
C LYS A 124 -7.53 21.77 -25.59
N LYS A 125 -8.50 22.69 -25.59
CA LYS A 125 -8.27 24.12 -25.79
C LYS A 125 -9.19 24.93 -24.88
N LEU A 126 -8.60 25.82 -24.08
CA LEU A 126 -9.32 26.83 -23.31
C LEU A 126 -8.81 28.20 -23.73
N SER A 127 -9.72 29.09 -24.13
CA SER A 127 -9.38 30.43 -24.60
C SER A 127 -9.85 31.46 -23.59
N THR A 128 -9.00 32.46 -23.33
CA THR A 128 -9.36 33.65 -22.54
C THR A 128 -9.62 34.83 -23.46
N SER A 129 -10.52 35.72 -23.06
CA SER A 129 -10.75 36.97 -23.80
C SER A 129 -9.72 38.03 -23.41
N PRO A 130 -9.26 38.88 -24.35
CA PRO A 130 -8.39 40.01 -24.03
C PRO A 130 -9.04 40.93 -22.99
N PHE A 131 -8.23 41.43 -22.05
CA PHE A 131 -8.69 42.39 -21.05
C PHE A 131 -7.60 43.41 -20.73
N ALA A 132 -7.95 44.50 -20.03
CA ALA A 132 -6.99 45.52 -19.63
C ALA A 132 -7.09 45.77 -18.13
N LEU A 133 -5.95 45.74 -17.44
CA LEU A 133 -5.83 46.13 -16.05
C LEU A 133 -5.66 47.65 -15.98
N ASN A 134 -6.61 48.32 -15.31
CA ASN A 134 -6.60 49.75 -15.10
C ASN A 134 -6.63 50.02 -13.59
N LEU A 135 -5.45 50.30 -13.02
CA LEU A 135 -5.29 50.64 -11.62
C LEU A 135 -4.95 52.12 -11.48
N THR A 136 -5.52 52.78 -10.47
CA THR A 136 -5.25 54.20 -10.20
C THR A 136 -3.76 54.40 -9.95
N MET A 137 -3.17 55.39 -10.63
CA MET A 137 -1.75 55.75 -10.50
C MET A 137 -0.74 54.70 -10.98
N LEU A 138 -1.18 53.72 -11.78
CA LEU A 138 -0.31 52.74 -12.43
C LEU A 138 -0.52 52.74 -13.96
N PRO A 139 0.48 52.30 -14.74
CA PRO A 139 0.34 52.17 -16.18
C PRO A 139 -0.76 51.17 -16.54
N LYS A 140 -1.54 51.48 -17.56
CA LYS A 140 -2.55 50.57 -18.10
C LYS A 140 -1.85 49.42 -18.81
N VAL A 141 -2.13 48.19 -18.37
CA VAL A 141 -1.57 46.96 -18.96
C VAL A 141 -2.66 46.24 -19.73
N LYS A 142 -2.42 45.94 -21.01
CA LYS A 142 -3.32 45.18 -21.88
C LYS A 142 -2.83 43.74 -21.98
N PHE A 143 -3.74 42.81 -21.69
CA PHE A 143 -3.54 41.38 -21.78
C PHE A 143 -4.23 40.87 -23.06
N PRO A 144 -3.53 40.13 -23.93
CA PRO A 144 -4.15 39.49 -25.09
C PRO A 144 -5.00 38.30 -24.65
N GLY A 145 -5.83 37.80 -25.57
CA GLY A 145 -6.49 36.52 -25.38
C GLY A 145 -5.46 35.40 -25.50
N ILE A 146 -5.52 34.45 -24.59
CA ILE A 146 -4.54 33.35 -24.49
C ILE A 146 -5.28 32.03 -24.66
N ASP A 147 -4.73 31.18 -25.52
CA ASP A 147 -5.15 29.80 -25.71
C ASP A 147 -4.27 28.88 -24.87
N LEU A 148 -4.86 28.24 -23.87
CA LEU A 148 -4.26 27.12 -23.16
C LEU A 148 -4.52 25.85 -23.97
N LEU A 149 -3.46 25.18 -24.41
CA LEU A 149 -3.54 23.92 -25.13
C LEU A 149 -3.21 22.77 -24.19
N THR A 150 -3.99 21.69 -24.23
CA THR A 150 -3.77 20.51 -23.41
C THR A 150 -3.66 19.27 -24.26
N GLN A 151 -2.62 18.50 -24.04
CA GLN A 151 -2.31 17.25 -24.73
C GLN A 151 -2.21 16.11 -23.72
N TYR A 152 -2.51 14.90 -24.19
CA TYR A 152 -2.35 13.67 -23.42
C TYR A 152 -1.39 12.78 -24.19
N SER A 153 -0.24 12.47 -23.60
CA SER A 153 0.80 11.70 -24.25
C SER A 153 1.58 10.87 -23.26
N THR A 154 2.25 9.84 -23.76
CA THR A 154 3.22 9.06 -23.00
C THR A 154 4.61 9.46 -23.50
N PRO A 155 5.42 10.19 -22.70
CA PRO A 155 6.74 10.63 -23.10
C PRO A 155 7.66 9.45 -23.41
N GLU A 156 8.58 9.62 -24.37
CA GLU A 156 9.59 8.60 -24.68
C GLU A 156 10.45 8.30 -23.44
N GLY A 157 10.48 7.04 -23.02
CA GLY A 157 11.20 6.59 -21.82
C GLY A 157 10.41 6.65 -20.51
N SER A 158 9.15 7.10 -20.52
CA SER A 158 8.23 7.04 -19.37
C SER A 158 7.16 5.98 -19.60
N SER A 159 6.86 5.17 -18.58
CA SER A 159 5.71 4.28 -18.56
C SER A 159 4.41 4.99 -18.15
N VAL A 160 4.49 6.20 -17.59
CA VAL A 160 3.34 6.96 -17.08
C VAL A 160 2.89 8.00 -18.10
N PRO A 161 1.63 7.96 -18.57
CA PRO A 161 1.04 9.02 -19.38
C PRO A 161 0.92 10.32 -18.59
N ILE A 162 1.02 11.47 -19.28
CA ILE A 162 0.91 12.79 -18.67
C ILE A 162 -0.13 13.64 -19.41
N PHE A 163 -0.78 14.52 -18.66
CA PHE A 163 -1.46 15.68 -19.23
C PHE A 163 -0.46 16.83 -19.27
N GLU A 164 -0.22 17.33 -20.47
CA GLU A 164 0.68 18.46 -20.72
C GLU A 164 -0.14 19.67 -21.13
N ALA A 165 -0.03 20.75 -20.37
CA ALA A 165 -0.68 22.02 -20.64
C ALA A 165 0.35 23.07 -21.04
N THR A 166 0.22 23.58 -22.26
CA THR A 166 1.13 24.57 -22.84
C THR A 166 0.41 25.91 -22.96
N ILE A 167 1.04 26.94 -22.40
CA ILE A 167 0.70 28.34 -22.63
C ILE A 167 1.73 28.91 -23.61
N PRO A 168 1.30 29.40 -24.79
CA PRO A 168 2.22 30.00 -25.76
C PRO A 168 2.81 31.32 -25.25
N GLU A 169 3.80 31.84 -25.95
CA GLU A 169 4.41 33.14 -25.64
C GLU A 169 3.36 34.26 -25.57
N ILE A 170 3.42 35.09 -24.53
CA ILE A 170 2.45 36.16 -24.26
C ILE A 170 3.14 37.51 -24.42
N HIS A 171 2.56 38.38 -25.25
CA HIS A 171 3.00 39.76 -25.41
C HIS A 171 2.05 40.69 -24.66
N LEU A 172 2.50 41.24 -23.53
CA LEU A 172 1.76 42.24 -22.77
C LEU A 172 2.12 43.64 -23.22
N THR A 173 1.12 44.49 -23.45
CA THR A 173 1.36 45.89 -23.82
C THR A 173 1.14 46.79 -22.61
N VAL A 174 2.21 47.45 -22.16
CA VAL A 174 2.18 48.47 -21.12
C VAL A 174 2.07 49.83 -21.81
N SER A 175 0.91 50.47 -21.67
CA SER A 175 0.65 51.76 -22.32
C SER A 175 1.54 52.86 -21.74
N GLN A 176 1.83 53.89 -22.54
CA GLN A 176 2.56 55.08 -22.10
C GLN A 176 1.96 55.65 -20.80
N PHE A 177 2.83 56.00 -19.84
CA PHE A 177 2.41 56.46 -18.51
C PHE A 177 3.27 57.63 -18.02
N THR A 178 2.61 58.67 -17.52
CA THR A 178 3.30 59.81 -16.90
C THR A 178 3.23 59.66 -15.39
N LEU A 179 4.40 59.69 -14.75
CA LEU A 179 4.49 59.57 -13.29
C LEU A 179 3.72 60.73 -12.64
N PRO A 180 2.78 60.43 -11.73
CA PRO A 180 1.98 61.45 -11.09
C PRO A 180 2.82 62.23 -10.07
N LYS A 181 2.63 63.56 -10.04
CA LYS A 181 3.35 64.45 -9.13
C LYS A 181 2.69 64.58 -7.74
N SER A 182 1.53 63.96 -7.55
CA SER A 182 0.82 63.96 -6.29
C SER A 182 0.20 62.60 -6.01
N LEU A 183 0.33 62.10 -4.78
CA LEU A 183 -0.19 60.81 -4.33
C LEU A 183 -1.26 61.05 -3.24
N PRO A 184 -2.53 60.66 -3.43
CA PRO A 184 -3.52 60.69 -2.37
C PRO A 184 -3.25 59.52 -1.39
N VAL A 185 -3.05 59.84 -0.11
CA VAL A 185 -2.93 58.88 1.00
C VAL A 185 -4.03 59.21 2.00
N GLY A 186 -5.08 58.40 2.03
CA GLY A 186 -6.30 58.69 2.80
C GLY A 186 -6.97 59.98 2.34
N ASN A 187 -7.30 60.88 3.27
CA ASN A 187 -7.91 62.19 2.97
C ASN A 187 -6.88 63.28 2.65
N THR A 188 -5.59 62.94 2.58
CA THR A 188 -4.50 63.90 2.34
C THR A 188 -3.85 63.66 0.99
N VAL A 189 -3.62 64.73 0.23
CA VAL A 189 -2.89 64.68 -1.05
C VAL A 189 -1.44 65.07 -0.79
N PHE A 190 -0.53 64.10 -0.96
CA PHE A 190 0.91 64.35 -0.90
C PHE A 190 1.38 64.90 -2.24
N ASP A 191 1.63 66.20 -2.31
CA ASP A 191 2.23 66.86 -3.47
C ASP A 191 3.76 66.79 -3.39
N LEU A 192 4.37 66.07 -4.35
CA LEU A 192 5.81 65.86 -4.41
C LEU A 192 6.56 67.13 -4.81
N ASN A 193 5.93 68.05 -5.57
CA ASN A 193 6.55 69.34 -5.90
C ASN A 193 6.70 70.21 -4.66
N LYS A 194 5.72 70.17 -3.76
CA LYS A 194 5.77 70.91 -2.49
C LYS A 194 6.91 70.43 -1.60
N LEU A 195 7.21 69.13 -1.60
CA LEU A 195 8.36 68.55 -0.90
C LEU A 195 9.69 68.93 -1.58
N ALA A 196 9.75 68.89 -2.91
CA ALA A 196 10.95 69.31 -3.65
C ALA A 196 11.31 70.77 -3.35
N ASN A 197 10.33 71.68 -3.43
CA ASN A 197 10.48 73.11 -3.16
C ASN A 197 10.92 73.45 -1.72
N MET A 198 10.69 72.55 -0.75
CA MET A 198 11.22 72.71 0.62
C MET A 198 12.72 72.40 0.73
N ILE A 199 13.26 71.58 -0.17
CA ILE A 199 14.67 71.16 -0.17
C ILE A 199 15.48 72.08 -1.09
N ALA A 200 14.96 72.39 -2.27
CA ALA A 200 15.51 73.34 -3.24
C ALA A 200 14.35 73.87 -4.10
N ASP A 201 14.35 75.17 -4.42
CA ASP A 201 13.30 75.83 -5.23
C ASP A 201 13.29 75.32 -6.70
N VAL A 202 12.84 74.09 -6.89
CA VAL A 202 12.95 73.30 -8.13
C VAL A 202 11.67 72.50 -8.32
N ASP A 203 10.98 72.78 -9.43
CA ASP A 203 9.83 71.97 -9.86
C ASP A 203 10.27 70.61 -10.40
N LEU A 204 9.60 69.52 -9.97
CA LEU A 204 9.93 68.19 -10.47
C LEU A 204 9.59 68.09 -11.96
N PRO A 205 10.50 67.58 -12.81
CA PRO A 205 10.21 67.37 -14.22
C PRO A 205 9.11 66.33 -14.41
N SER A 206 8.29 66.49 -15.45
CA SER A 206 7.31 65.46 -15.82
C SER A 206 8.06 64.30 -16.48
N VAL A 207 8.08 63.14 -15.81
CA VAL A 207 8.71 61.93 -16.33
C VAL A 207 7.63 61.06 -16.98
N THR A 208 7.73 60.86 -18.29
CA THR A 208 6.84 59.99 -19.06
C THR A 208 7.60 58.76 -19.52
N LEU A 209 7.09 57.59 -19.14
CA LEU A 209 7.59 56.30 -19.60
C LEU A 209 6.91 55.96 -20.95
N PRO A 210 7.67 55.61 -21.99
CA PRO A 210 7.10 55.23 -23.29
C PRO A 210 6.34 53.91 -23.21
N GLU A 211 5.52 53.62 -24.23
CA GLU A 211 4.86 52.32 -24.39
C GLU A 211 5.90 51.20 -24.51
N GLN A 212 5.67 50.10 -23.79
CA GLN A 212 6.59 48.97 -23.72
C GLN A 212 5.83 47.65 -23.90
N THR A 213 6.49 46.69 -24.54
CA THR A 213 5.99 45.32 -24.66
C THR A 213 6.79 44.41 -23.74
N ILE A 214 6.11 43.72 -22.83
CA ILE A 214 6.70 42.69 -21.97
C ILE A 214 6.40 41.33 -22.61
N VAL A 215 7.45 40.55 -22.88
CA VAL A 215 7.33 39.19 -23.41
C VAL A 215 7.41 38.21 -22.25
N ILE A 216 6.39 37.37 -22.12
CA ILE A 216 6.40 36.22 -21.21
C ILE A 216 6.66 34.97 -22.06
N PRO A 217 7.72 34.20 -21.77
CA PRO A 217 8.05 33.00 -22.53
C PRO A 217 6.94 31.93 -22.39
N PRO A 218 6.89 30.95 -23.31
CA PRO A 218 6.00 29.81 -23.19
C PRO A 218 6.16 29.10 -21.84
N LEU A 219 5.03 28.66 -21.26
CA LEU A 219 4.98 27.93 -20.00
C LEU A 219 4.38 26.55 -20.23
N GLU A 220 5.03 25.52 -19.70
CA GLU A 220 4.58 24.13 -19.78
C GLU A 220 4.32 23.58 -18.38
N PHE A 221 3.18 22.92 -18.21
CA PHE A 221 2.79 22.27 -16.96
C PHE A 221 2.43 20.82 -17.26
N SER A 222 3.05 19.89 -16.55
CA SER A 222 2.77 18.47 -16.68
C SER A 222 2.15 17.91 -15.41
N VAL A 223 1.09 17.11 -15.58
CA VAL A 223 0.43 16.39 -14.49
C VAL A 223 0.39 14.90 -14.85
N PRO A 224 0.96 14.01 -14.04
CA PRO A 224 0.88 12.57 -14.26
C PRO A 224 -0.57 12.08 -14.27
N ALA A 225 -0.92 11.28 -15.27
CA ALA A 225 -2.23 10.65 -15.41
C ALA A 225 -2.23 9.20 -14.90
N GLY A 226 -1.33 8.87 -13.99
CA GLY A 226 -1.19 7.55 -13.40
C GLY A 226 -0.06 7.46 -12.40
N ILE A 227 0.06 6.29 -11.77
CA ILE A 227 1.15 5.95 -10.86
C ILE A 227 1.82 4.70 -11.42
N PHE A 228 3.15 4.73 -11.53
CA PHE A 228 3.95 3.54 -11.86
C PHE A 228 4.55 2.98 -10.58
N ILE A 229 4.17 1.74 -10.25
CA ILE A 229 4.74 1.00 -9.14
C ILE A 229 5.81 0.09 -9.72
N PRO A 230 7.11 0.38 -9.54
CA PRO A 230 8.16 -0.50 -10.02
C PRO A 230 8.07 -1.83 -9.29
N PHE A 231 8.45 -2.92 -9.96
CA PHE A 231 8.57 -4.21 -9.29
C PHE A 231 9.65 -4.12 -8.20
N PHE A 232 9.24 -4.13 -6.92
CA PHE A 232 10.17 -4.26 -5.80
C PHE A 232 10.71 -5.68 -5.77
N GLY A 233 12.02 -5.86 -5.82
CA GLY A 233 12.64 -7.19 -5.91
C GLY A 233 12.27 -8.09 -4.74
N GLU A 234 12.72 -7.75 -3.54
CA GLU A 234 12.48 -8.53 -2.32
C GLU A 234 12.60 -7.63 -1.09
N LEU A 235 11.67 -7.70 -0.15
CA LEU A 235 11.85 -7.17 1.21
C LEU A 235 11.77 -8.34 2.17
N THR A 236 12.81 -8.51 2.99
CA THR A 236 12.87 -9.57 3.98
C THR A 236 13.28 -8.99 5.34
N ALA A 237 12.38 -9.09 6.32
CA ALA A 237 12.65 -8.77 7.72
C ALA A 237 12.87 -10.07 8.51
N ARG A 238 13.88 -10.07 9.38
CA ARG A 238 14.22 -11.19 10.27
C ARG A 238 14.39 -10.72 11.70
N ALA A 239 13.74 -11.38 12.63
CA ALA A 239 13.98 -11.20 14.06
C ALA A 239 14.36 -12.54 14.66
N GLY A 240 15.18 -12.54 15.69
CA GLY A 240 15.57 -13.75 16.39
C GLY A 240 15.90 -13.46 17.83
N MET A 241 15.46 -14.34 18.71
CA MET A 241 15.74 -14.26 20.13
C MET A 241 16.27 -15.61 20.56
N ALA A 242 17.47 -15.62 21.13
CA ALA A 242 18.10 -16.79 21.68
C ALA A 242 18.33 -16.61 23.18
N SER A 243 17.99 -17.66 23.91
CA SER A 243 18.30 -17.87 25.31
C SER A 243 18.83 -19.30 25.47
N PRO A 244 19.46 -19.65 26.59
CA PRO A 244 20.04 -20.98 26.76
C PRO A 244 19.05 -22.14 26.67
N LEU A 245 17.76 -21.91 26.93
CA LEU A 245 16.74 -22.95 26.83
C LEU A 245 15.82 -22.79 25.62
N TYR A 246 15.77 -21.62 25.00
CA TYR A 246 14.77 -21.26 23.99
C TYR A 246 15.38 -20.35 22.92
N ASN A 247 15.28 -20.76 21.66
CA ASN A 247 15.76 -20.03 20.50
C ASN A 247 14.68 -19.97 19.43
N VAL A 248 14.23 -18.77 19.10
CA VAL A 248 13.19 -18.50 18.11
C VAL A 248 13.73 -17.57 17.03
N THR A 249 13.39 -17.88 15.78
CA THR A 249 13.60 -16.99 14.64
C THR A 249 12.29 -16.76 13.92
N TRP A 250 12.09 -15.52 13.49
CA TRP A 250 10.98 -15.05 12.67
C TRP A 250 11.56 -14.42 11.41
N SER A 251 11.00 -14.77 10.26
CA SER A 251 11.30 -14.15 8.98
C SER A 251 9.99 -13.85 8.29
N ALA A 252 9.79 -12.62 7.88
CA ALA A 252 8.64 -12.24 7.07
C ALA A 252 9.15 -11.44 5.88
N GLY A 253 8.53 -11.61 4.72
CA GLY A 253 8.94 -10.87 3.55
C GLY A 253 7.98 -10.98 2.40
N TRP A 254 8.28 -10.22 1.37
CA TRP A 254 7.66 -10.35 0.07
C TRP A 254 8.72 -10.31 -1.02
N LYS A 255 8.42 -10.96 -2.14
CA LYS A 255 9.27 -11.07 -3.30
C LYS A 255 8.42 -10.93 -4.54
N THR A 256 8.79 -10.01 -5.42
CA THR A 256 8.12 -9.90 -6.72
C THR A 256 8.81 -10.82 -7.71
N LYS A 257 8.05 -11.73 -8.32
CA LYS A 257 8.44 -12.50 -9.49
C LYS A 257 7.83 -11.88 -10.74
N ALA A 258 8.22 -12.35 -11.92
CA ALA A 258 7.88 -11.69 -13.18
C ALA A 258 6.37 -11.55 -13.43
N ASP A 259 5.56 -12.49 -12.92
CA ASP A 259 4.13 -12.60 -13.15
C ASP A 259 3.28 -12.67 -11.87
N HIS A 260 3.89 -12.71 -10.68
CA HIS A 260 3.19 -12.78 -9.40
C HIS A 260 4.05 -12.23 -8.24
N VAL A 261 3.41 -11.89 -7.12
CA VAL A 261 4.07 -11.49 -5.88
C VAL A 261 3.94 -12.65 -4.89
N GLU A 262 5.05 -13.05 -4.28
CA GLU A 262 5.06 -14.02 -3.18
C GLU A 262 5.27 -13.28 -1.86
N THR A 263 4.43 -13.52 -0.87
CA THR A 263 4.63 -13.13 0.52
C THR A 263 4.96 -14.40 1.31
N PHE A 264 5.78 -14.29 2.35
CA PHE A 264 6.13 -15.43 3.19
C PHE A 264 6.29 -15.04 4.65
N LEU A 265 5.99 -16.00 5.52
CA LEU A 265 6.21 -15.94 6.95
C LEU A 265 6.78 -17.28 7.42
N ASP A 266 8.03 -17.26 7.86
CA ASP A 266 8.71 -18.38 8.48
C ASP A 266 8.90 -18.11 9.96
N SER A 267 8.63 -19.09 10.80
CA SER A 267 9.02 -19.07 12.20
C SER A 267 9.56 -20.42 12.62
N MET A 268 10.74 -20.44 13.23
CA MET A 268 11.34 -21.67 13.74
C MET A 268 11.70 -21.47 15.20
N CYS A 269 11.28 -22.40 16.03
CA CYS A 269 11.56 -22.41 17.45
C CYS A 269 12.21 -23.73 17.85
N THR A 270 13.32 -23.62 18.59
CA THR A 270 14.08 -24.74 19.14
C THR A 270 14.24 -24.53 20.64
N SER A 271 14.08 -25.59 21.41
CA SER A 271 14.02 -25.49 22.87
C SER A 271 14.45 -26.78 23.54
N THR A 272 15.04 -26.67 24.73
CA THR A 272 15.27 -27.86 25.57
C THR A 272 13.96 -28.50 26.06
N LEU A 273 12.86 -27.75 26.00
CA LEU A 273 11.50 -28.21 26.30
C LEU A 273 10.79 -28.52 24.98
N GLN A 274 10.59 -29.80 24.68
CA GLN A 274 10.07 -30.28 23.39
C GLN A 274 8.71 -29.67 23.00
N PHE A 275 7.81 -29.45 23.96
CA PHE A 275 6.48 -28.86 23.71
C PHE A 275 6.51 -27.38 23.29
N LEU A 276 7.68 -26.73 23.29
CA LEU A 276 7.87 -25.38 22.78
C LEU A 276 8.47 -25.37 21.37
N GLU A 277 8.93 -26.53 20.87
CA GLU A 277 9.57 -26.63 19.56
C GLU A 277 8.54 -26.61 18.45
N TYR A 278 8.74 -25.76 17.45
CA TYR A 278 7.87 -25.74 16.28
C TYR A 278 8.59 -25.20 15.05
N ALA A 279 8.09 -25.58 13.87
CA ALA A 279 8.49 -24.98 12.60
C ALA A 279 7.24 -24.59 11.81
N LEU A 280 7.04 -23.29 11.64
CA LEU A 280 5.98 -22.68 10.84
C LEU A 280 6.58 -22.17 9.53
N LYS A 281 5.95 -22.49 8.42
CA LYS A 281 6.21 -21.88 7.11
C LYS A 281 4.90 -21.56 6.43
N VAL A 282 4.74 -20.32 6.04
CA VAL A 282 3.59 -19.84 5.28
C VAL A 282 4.10 -19.12 4.04
N VAL A 283 3.56 -19.50 2.89
CA VAL A 283 3.81 -18.85 1.60
C VAL A 283 2.47 -18.49 1.02
N GLU A 284 2.33 -17.25 0.59
CA GLU A 284 1.15 -16.74 -0.08
C GLU A 284 1.59 -16.13 -1.42
N THR A 285 0.84 -16.42 -2.48
CA THR A 285 1.11 -15.98 -3.84
C THR A 285 -0.05 -15.16 -4.34
N HIS A 286 0.22 -13.97 -4.87
CA HIS A 286 -0.76 -13.03 -5.42
C HIS A 286 -0.48 -12.79 -6.89
N LYS A 287 -1.48 -12.95 -7.74
CA LYS A 287 -1.40 -12.72 -9.18
C LYS A 287 -2.56 -11.85 -9.65
N ILE A 288 -2.25 -10.81 -10.41
CA ILE A 288 -3.25 -9.89 -10.98
C ILE A 288 -3.25 -10.05 -12.50
N GLU A 289 -4.37 -10.49 -13.06
CA GLU A 289 -4.62 -10.61 -14.51
C GLU A 289 -6.00 -10.02 -14.84
N GLU A 290 -6.07 -9.05 -15.76
CA GLU A 290 -7.34 -8.54 -16.32
C GLU A 290 -8.44 -8.24 -15.26
N ASP A 291 -8.10 -7.47 -14.21
CA ASP A 291 -8.97 -7.13 -13.05
C ASP A 291 -9.35 -8.29 -12.11
N LEU A 292 -8.72 -9.46 -12.26
CA LEU A 292 -8.86 -10.61 -11.38
C LEU A 292 -7.64 -10.77 -10.47
N LEU A 293 -7.86 -10.78 -9.15
CA LEU A 293 -6.82 -11.10 -8.17
C LEU A 293 -6.94 -12.57 -7.78
N THR A 294 -6.02 -13.40 -8.28
CA THR A 294 -5.88 -14.80 -7.87
C THR A 294 -4.88 -14.88 -6.73
N TYR A 295 -5.20 -15.63 -5.68
CA TYR A 295 -4.28 -15.88 -4.60
C TYR A 295 -4.24 -17.37 -4.21
N ASN A 296 -3.08 -17.79 -3.73
CA ASN A 296 -2.85 -19.14 -3.20
C ASN A 296 -2.09 -19.00 -1.88
N ILE A 297 -2.55 -19.62 -0.80
CA ILE A 297 -1.88 -19.67 0.50
C ILE A 297 -1.54 -21.13 0.80
N LYS A 298 -0.30 -21.37 1.21
CA LYS A 298 0.18 -22.67 1.71
C LYS A 298 0.87 -22.48 3.04
N GLY A 299 0.38 -23.15 4.06
CA GLY A 299 0.91 -23.11 5.42
C GLY A 299 1.27 -24.50 5.92
N THR A 300 2.39 -24.62 6.62
CA THR A 300 2.77 -25.84 7.35
C THR A 300 3.23 -25.46 8.74
N LEU A 301 2.71 -26.14 9.76
CA LEU A 301 3.18 -26.04 11.14
C LEU A 301 3.55 -27.44 11.62
N GLN A 302 4.82 -27.64 11.95
CA GLN A 302 5.32 -28.88 12.52
C GLN A 302 5.56 -28.70 14.01
N HIS A 303 4.99 -29.57 14.82
CA HIS A 303 5.18 -29.65 16.26
C HIS A 303 5.34 -31.14 16.66
N CYS A 304 5.96 -31.44 17.80
CA CYS A 304 6.16 -32.83 18.23
C CYS A 304 4.84 -33.60 18.43
N ASP A 305 3.79 -32.89 18.84
CA ASP A 305 2.48 -33.46 19.17
C ASP A 305 1.49 -33.43 18.00
N PHE A 306 1.72 -32.60 16.98
CA PHE A 306 0.82 -32.46 15.83
C PHE A 306 1.50 -31.78 14.65
N ASN A 307 1.02 -32.04 13.45
CA ASN A 307 1.34 -31.28 12.26
C ASN A 307 0.08 -30.66 11.69
N VAL A 308 0.19 -29.44 11.18
CA VAL A 308 -0.89 -28.73 10.52
C VAL A 308 -0.46 -28.42 9.09
N GLU A 309 -1.29 -28.77 8.12
CA GLU A 309 -1.15 -28.37 6.73
C GLU A 309 -2.36 -27.51 6.36
N TYR A 310 -2.09 -26.36 5.77
CA TYR A 310 -3.11 -25.41 5.30
C TYR A 310 -2.89 -25.14 3.82
N ASN A 311 -3.95 -25.26 3.02
CA ASN A 311 -3.95 -24.86 1.62
C ASN A 311 -5.21 -24.08 1.32
N GLU A 312 -5.07 -22.92 0.69
CA GLU A 312 -6.18 -22.11 0.25
C GLU A 312 -5.91 -21.59 -1.16
N ASP A 313 -6.91 -21.70 -2.02
CA ASP A 313 -6.89 -21.26 -3.39
C ASP A 313 -8.13 -20.41 -3.62
N GLY A 314 -7.95 -19.17 -4.05
CA GLY A 314 -9.05 -18.25 -4.23
C GLY A 314 -8.84 -17.23 -5.32
N LEU A 315 -9.93 -16.65 -5.80
CA LEU A 315 -9.94 -15.53 -6.72
C LEU A 315 -10.96 -14.49 -6.26
N PHE A 316 -10.57 -13.23 -6.33
CA PHE A 316 -11.44 -12.08 -6.14
C PHE A 316 -11.81 -11.48 -7.50
N LYS A 317 -13.12 -11.34 -7.73
CA LYS A 317 -13.69 -10.53 -8.82
C LYS A 317 -14.05 -9.16 -8.24
N GLY A 318 -13.26 -8.13 -8.54
CA GLY A 318 -13.41 -6.83 -7.86
C GLY A 318 -12.98 -6.87 -6.39
N LEU A 319 -13.63 -6.07 -5.53
CA LEU A 319 -13.22 -5.90 -4.12
C LEU A 319 -13.94 -6.84 -3.12
N TRP A 320 -15.02 -7.51 -3.52
CA TRP A 320 -15.93 -8.17 -2.57
C TRP A 320 -16.39 -9.58 -2.98
N ASP A 321 -16.30 -9.95 -4.27
CA ASP A 321 -16.77 -11.25 -4.74
C ASP A 321 -15.64 -12.28 -4.67
N TRP A 322 -15.63 -13.07 -3.59
CA TRP A 322 -14.70 -14.16 -3.39
C TRP A 322 -15.22 -15.48 -3.98
N GLN A 323 -14.31 -16.30 -4.51
CA GLN A 323 -14.55 -17.69 -4.92
C GLN A 323 -13.28 -18.47 -4.59
N GLY A 324 -13.40 -19.62 -3.94
CA GLY A 324 -12.22 -20.40 -3.58
C GLY A 324 -12.51 -21.60 -2.69
N GLU A 325 -11.44 -22.30 -2.33
CA GLU A 325 -11.46 -23.40 -1.39
C GLU A 325 -10.31 -23.30 -0.40
N ALA A 326 -10.53 -23.76 0.82
CA ALA A 326 -9.56 -23.83 1.90
C ALA A 326 -9.61 -25.19 2.58
N HIS A 327 -8.44 -25.73 2.88
CA HIS A 327 -8.21 -27.03 3.48
C HIS A 327 -7.28 -26.85 4.69
N LEU A 328 -7.67 -27.36 5.85
CA LEU A 328 -6.82 -27.43 7.04
C LEU A 328 -6.79 -28.88 7.54
N ASP A 329 -5.62 -29.50 7.45
CA ASP A 329 -5.40 -30.86 7.92
C ASP A 329 -4.52 -30.82 9.17
N ILE A 330 -5.06 -31.29 10.30
CA ILE A 330 -4.35 -31.44 11.56
C ILE A 330 -4.14 -32.93 11.78
N THR A 331 -2.89 -33.37 11.77
CA THR A 331 -2.50 -34.75 12.06
C THR A 331 -1.82 -34.81 13.41
N SER A 332 -2.17 -35.77 14.27
CA SER A 332 -1.56 -35.89 15.59
C SER A 332 -1.25 -37.35 15.93
N PRO A 333 -0.04 -37.66 16.42
CA PRO A 333 0.26 -39.01 16.93
C PRO A 333 -0.48 -39.33 18.24
N ALA A 334 -0.84 -38.30 19.01
CA ALA A 334 -1.41 -38.43 20.36
C ALA A 334 -2.92 -38.16 20.41
N LEU A 335 -3.43 -37.35 19.47
CA LEU A 335 -4.85 -36.97 19.35
C LEU A 335 -5.42 -37.49 18.03
N THR A 336 -6.71 -37.27 17.82
CA THR A 336 -7.37 -37.65 16.57
C THR A 336 -7.08 -36.66 15.45
N ASP A 337 -6.83 -37.16 14.25
CA ASP A 337 -6.75 -36.36 13.03
C ASP A 337 -8.05 -35.58 12.77
N PHE A 338 -7.88 -34.35 12.31
CA PHE A 338 -8.96 -33.41 12.10
C PHE A 338 -8.77 -32.66 10.79
N HIS A 339 -9.80 -32.68 9.95
CA HIS A 339 -9.78 -32.07 8.62
C HIS A 339 -10.89 -31.03 8.53
N LEU A 340 -10.55 -29.79 8.20
CA LEU A 340 -11.52 -28.75 7.85
C LEU A 340 -11.46 -28.51 6.35
N TYR A 341 -12.62 -28.38 5.75
CA TYR A 341 -12.79 -28.02 4.36
C TYR A 341 -13.79 -26.87 4.26
N TYR A 342 -13.46 -25.89 3.44
CA TYR A 342 -14.32 -24.78 3.09
C TYR A 342 -14.24 -24.54 1.59
N LYS A 343 -15.37 -24.30 0.94
CA LYS A 343 -15.43 -23.94 -0.46
C LYS A 343 -16.61 -23.01 -0.70
N GLU A 344 -16.37 -21.97 -1.48
CA GLU A 344 -17.41 -21.03 -1.90
C GLU A 344 -17.28 -20.76 -3.40
N ASP A 345 -18.38 -20.98 -4.09
CA ASP A 345 -18.61 -20.59 -5.46
C ASP A 345 -19.75 -19.57 -5.49
N LYS A 346 -20.01 -18.95 -6.65
CA LYS A 346 -21.08 -17.93 -6.81
C LYS A 346 -22.46 -18.37 -6.29
N THR A 347 -22.75 -19.65 -6.36
CA THR A 347 -24.08 -20.23 -6.11
C THR A 347 -24.05 -21.29 -5.03
N SER A 348 -22.90 -21.58 -4.43
CA SER A 348 -22.81 -22.66 -3.45
C SER A 348 -21.72 -22.43 -2.43
N LEU A 349 -21.99 -22.84 -1.20
CA LEU A 349 -21.09 -22.82 -0.08
C LEU A 349 -21.05 -24.22 0.52
N SER A 350 -19.86 -24.78 0.71
CA SER A 350 -19.67 -26.03 1.43
C SER A 350 -18.63 -25.84 2.52
N ALA A 351 -18.99 -26.15 3.76
CA ALA A 351 -18.08 -26.17 4.89
C ALA A 351 -18.20 -27.52 5.59
N SER A 352 -17.09 -28.17 5.92
CA SER A 352 -17.12 -29.42 6.66
C SER A 352 -15.96 -29.55 7.63
N ALA A 353 -16.22 -30.27 8.71
CA ALA A 353 -15.26 -30.64 9.73
C ALA A 353 -15.33 -32.16 9.92
N ALA A 354 -14.25 -32.85 9.61
CA ALA A 354 -14.14 -34.29 9.70
C ALA A 354 -13.14 -34.69 10.78
N SER A 355 -13.52 -35.68 11.58
CA SER A 355 -12.63 -36.37 12.49
C SER A 355 -12.61 -37.85 12.15
N SER A 356 -11.43 -38.45 12.11
CA SER A 356 -11.27 -39.89 11.83
C SER A 356 -11.93 -40.79 12.88
N THR A 357 -12.24 -40.26 14.09
CA THR A 357 -12.92 -41.04 15.16
C THR A 357 -14.44 -40.81 15.25
N ILE A 358 -14.93 -39.60 14.92
CA ILE A 358 -16.33 -39.22 15.17
C ILE A 358 -17.15 -39.26 13.87
N GLY A 359 -16.57 -38.83 12.75
CA GLY A 359 -17.26 -38.64 11.48
C GLY A 359 -17.15 -37.19 11.00
N THR A 360 -17.97 -36.83 10.03
CA THR A 360 -17.95 -35.51 9.39
C THR A 360 -19.23 -34.75 9.69
N VAL A 361 -19.11 -33.52 10.16
CA VAL A 361 -20.20 -32.55 10.15
C VAL A 361 -20.00 -31.66 8.93
N GLY A 362 -21.04 -31.52 8.11
CA GLY A 362 -21.00 -30.66 6.94
C GLY A 362 -22.18 -29.72 6.85
N LEU A 363 -21.96 -28.61 6.18
CA LEU A 363 -22.90 -27.56 5.83
C LEU A 363 -22.78 -27.39 4.32
N ASP A 364 -23.85 -27.67 3.59
CA ASP A 364 -23.97 -27.33 2.18
C ASP A 364 -25.05 -26.24 2.06
N SER A 365 -24.75 -25.14 1.39
CA SER A 365 -25.72 -24.16 0.95
C SER A 365 -25.66 -24.04 -0.56
N SER A 366 -26.81 -23.92 -1.20
CA SER A 366 -26.91 -23.56 -2.60
C SER A 366 -27.90 -22.41 -2.76
N THR A 367 -27.58 -21.50 -3.66
CA THR A 367 -28.41 -20.35 -4.02
C THR A 367 -28.73 -20.45 -5.50
N ASP A 368 -30.02 -20.45 -5.81
CA ASP A 368 -30.58 -20.33 -7.15
C ASP A 368 -31.38 -19.02 -7.26
N ASP A 369 -31.82 -18.65 -8.46
CA ASP A 369 -32.52 -17.38 -8.74
C ASP A 369 -33.78 -17.17 -7.87
N GLN A 370 -34.36 -18.26 -7.37
CA GLN A 370 -35.64 -18.25 -6.63
C GLN A 370 -35.53 -18.82 -5.22
N SER A 371 -34.41 -19.41 -4.83
CA SER A 371 -34.31 -20.09 -3.53
C SER A 371 -32.89 -20.23 -3.00
N VAL A 372 -32.77 -20.22 -1.66
CA VAL A 372 -31.57 -20.61 -0.93
C VAL A 372 -31.87 -21.92 -0.19
N GLU A 373 -31.15 -22.99 -0.52
CA GLU A 373 -31.17 -24.25 0.21
C GLU A 373 -30.00 -24.29 1.18
N LEU A 374 -30.25 -24.77 2.40
CA LEU A 374 -29.24 -24.97 3.43
C LEU A 374 -29.43 -26.36 4.05
N ASN A 375 -28.36 -27.14 4.10
CA ASN A 375 -28.35 -28.50 4.61
C ASN A 375 -27.15 -28.72 5.54
N VAL A 376 -27.45 -28.87 6.83
CA VAL A 376 -26.51 -29.32 7.86
C VAL A 376 -26.68 -30.81 8.04
N TYR A 377 -25.58 -31.56 7.93
CA TYR A 377 -25.59 -33.01 8.04
C TYR A 377 -24.45 -33.53 8.90
N PHE A 378 -24.66 -34.72 9.43
CA PHE A 378 -23.65 -35.53 10.07
C PHE A 378 -23.48 -36.84 9.29
N HIS A 379 -22.24 -37.17 8.98
CA HIS A 379 -21.84 -38.39 8.31
C HIS A 379 -20.98 -39.22 9.28
N PRO A 380 -21.55 -40.26 9.92
CA PRO A 380 -20.83 -41.09 10.88
C PRO A 380 -19.75 -41.92 10.19
N GLN A 381 -18.66 -42.25 10.90
CA GLN A 381 -17.62 -43.15 10.39
C GLN A 381 -18.15 -44.56 10.08
N SER A 382 -19.13 -45.03 10.86
CA SER A 382 -19.76 -46.33 10.64
C SER A 382 -21.23 -46.34 11.10
N PRO A 383 -22.18 -46.81 10.27
CA PRO A 383 -22.00 -47.23 8.88
C PRO A 383 -21.84 -46.02 7.93
N PRO A 384 -20.87 -46.04 7.01
CA PRO A 384 -20.54 -44.90 6.13
C PRO A 384 -21.65 -44.60 5.12
N GLU A 385 -22.63 -45.49 4.94
CA GLU A 385 -23.73 -45.28 3.99
C GLU A 385 -24.81 -44.31 4.51
N LYS A 386 -24.76 -43.93 5.80
CA LYS A 386 -25.84 -43.22 6.47
C LYS A 386 -25.54 -41.73 6.67
N LYS A 387 -25.82 -40.88 5.68
CA LYS A 387 -25.83 -39.41 5.86
C LYS A 387 -27.05 -39.00 6.68
N LEU A 388 -26.85 -38.49 7.89
CA LEU A 388 -27.91 -38.02 8.78
C LEU A 388 -28.09 -36.51 8.59
N SER A 389 -29.22 -36.07 8.05
CA SER A 389 -29.54 -34.63 8.04
C SER A 389 -29.87 -34.18 9.47
N ILE A 390 -29.17 -33.16 9.95
CA ILE A 390 -29.44 -32.51 11.23
C ILE A 390 -30.50 -31.44 11.03
N PHE A 391 -30.31 -30.61 9.99
CA PHE A 391 -31.18 -29.50 9.66
C PHE A 391 -31.15 -29.28 8.15
N LYS A 392 -32.33 -29.15 7.55
CA LYS A 392 -32.47 -28.81 6.14
C LYS A 392 -33.55 -27.75 6.03
N THR A 393 -33.28 -26.65 5.34
CA THR A 393 -34.25 -25.58 5.10
C THR A 393 -34.10 -25.07 3.68
N GLU A 394 -35.21 -24.62 3.11
CA GLU A 394 -35.26 -23.95 1.83
C GLU A 394 -35.99 -22.61 2.02
N TRP A 395 -35.33 -21.51 1.65
CA TRP A 395 -35.92 -20.17 1.65
C TRP A 395 -36.21 -19.77 0.21
N ARG A 396 -37.48 -19.56 -0.14
CA ARG A 396 -37.87 -19.12 -1.49
C ARG A 396 -38.13 -17.62 -1.52
N TYR A 397 -37.60 -16.95 -2.53
CA TYR A 397 -37.93 -15.56 -2.84
C TYR A 397 -39.30 -15.53 -3.51
N LYS A 398 -40.25 -14.82 -2.89
CA LYS A 398 -41.53 -14.49 -3.53
C LYS A 398 -41.40 -13.14 -4.23
N GLU A 399 -41.57 -13.12 -5.53
CA GLU A 399 -41.75 -11.89 -6.30
C GLU A 399 -43.04 -11.22 -5.80
N SER A 400 -42.92 -10.09 -5.11
CA SER A 400 -44.07 -9.30 -4.68
C SER A 400 -44.43 -8.35 -5.82
N ASP A 401 -45.61 -8.53 -6.43
CA ASP A 401 -46.28 -7.47 -7.19
C ASP A 401 -46.57 -6.30 -6.24
N GLY A 402 -45.60 -5.39 -6.11
CA GLY A 402 -45.71 -4.17 -5.31
C GLY A 402 -45.62 -4.39 -3.79
N GLU A 403 -44.51 -3.93 -3.22
CA GLU A 403 -44.29 -3.69 -1.79
C GLU A 403 -44.14 -4.92 -0.86
N ARG A 404 -42.86 -5.23 -0.61
CA ARG A 404 -42.26 -6.10 0.44
C ARG A 404 -42.19 -7.59 0.11
N SER A 405 -40.97 -8.02 -0.17
CA SER A 405 -40.52 -9.41 -0.19
C SER A 405 -40.80 -10.07 1.17
N HIS A 406 -41.58 -11.15 1.18
CA HIS A 406 -41.83 -11.98 2.35
C HIS A 406 -41.03 -13.29 2.24
N MET A 407 -40.24 -13.60 3.28
CA MET A 407 -39.50 -14.85 3.42
C MET A 407 -40.43 -15.95 3.94
N LEU A 408 -40.58 -17.05 3.20
CA LEU A 408 -41.33 -18.24 3.63
C LEU A 408 -40.34 -19.32 4.08
N LEU A 409 -40.48 -19.79 5.32
CA LEU A 409 -39.76 -20.95 5.85
C LEU A 409 -40.59 -22.21 5.61
N ASN A 410 -40.03 -23.17 4.87
CA ASN A 410 -40.53 -24.55 4.85
C ASN A 410 -39.55 -25.43 5.65
N PRO A 411 -39.95 -25.94 6.83
CA PRO A 411 -39.12 -26.80 7.67
C PRO A 411 -38.97 -28.23 7.13
#